data_AF-A0A939K749-F1
#
_entry.id   AF-A0A939K749-F1
#
_cell.length_a   1.000
_cell.length_b   1.000
_cell.length_c   1.000
_cell.angle_alpha   90.00
_cell.angle_beta   90.00
_cell.angle_gamma   90.00
#
_symmetry.space_group_name_H-M   'P 1'
#
loop_
_entity.id
_entity.type
_entity.pdbx_description
1 polymer ?
#
loop_
_entity_poly.entity_id
_entity_poly.type
_entity_poly.pdbx_seq_one_letter_code
_entity_poly.pdbx_strand_id
1 'polypeptide(L)'
;MSPKFQPGQIVSLDYSRQNLYAEVIEIVVSRQLCWVRPLLLVNSTQELPLVMDLQNVSDLLWPLDLFRPALDTEVIAFLGQLFPKELKFEPDLGAKQQFNLFIHQLWQAYQQGQET
;
A
#
# COMPACT_ATOMS: atom_id res chain seq x y z
N MET A 1 -6.62 -23.90 9.11
CA MET A 1 -6.52 -23.04 7.91
C MET A 1 -5.27 -22.22 8.05
N SER A 2 -4.42 -22.19 7.02
CA SER A 2 -3.26 -21.30 6.99
C SER A 2 -3.72 -19.86 6.73
N PRO A 3 -3.09 -18.84 7.33
CA PRO A 3 -3.45 -17.46 7.06
C PRO A 3 -3.15 -17.08 5.60
N LYS A 4 -3.96 -16.18 5.02
CA LYS A 4 -3.88 -15.75 3.60
C LYS A 4 -2.51 -15.17 3.24
N PHE A 5 -1.87 -14.47 4.17
CA PHE A 5 -0.52 -13.92 4.04
C PHE A 5 0.33 -14.30 5.25
N GLN A 6 1.62 -14.00 5.19
CA GLN A 6 2.56 -14.16 6.31
C GLN A 6 3.19 -12.81 6.67
N PRO A 7 3.57 -12.58 7.94
CA PRO A 7 4.40 -11.44 8.32
C PRO A 7 5.66 -11.33 7.45
N GLY A 8 6.03 -10.12 7.05
CA GLY A 8 7.14 -9.83 6.15
C GLY A 8 6.81 -9.99 4.65
N GLN A 9 5.66 -10.57 4.31
CA GLN A 9 5.22 -10.65 2.91
C GLN A 9 4.81 -9.27 2.40
N ILE A 10 5.19 -8.93 1.17
CA ILE A 10 4.71 -7.71 0.51
C ILE A 10 3.39 -7.99 -0.20
N VAL A 11 2.40 -7.14 0.05
CA VAL A 11 1.07 -7.17 -0.55
C VAL A 11 0.79 -5.87 -1.27
N SER A 12 -0.16 -5.93 -2.21
CA SER A 12 -0.67 -4.76 -2.92
C SER A 12 -2.14 -4.53 -2.59
N LEU A 13 -2.48 -3.26 -2.38
CA LEU A 13 -3.84 -2.75 -2.32
C LEU A 13 -4.07 -1.88 -3.55
N ASP A 14 -4.93 -2.36 -4.43
CA ASP A 14 -5.11 -1.78 -5.76
C ASP A 14 -6.37 -0.90 -5.79
N TYR A 15 -6.25 0.29 -6.36
CA TYR A 15 -7.39 1.15 -6.61
C TYR A 15 -7.18 1.99 -7.87
N SER A 16 -8.06 1.83 -8.86
CA SER A 16 -7.96 2.53 -10.14
C SER A 16 -6.60 2.28 -10.82
N ARG A 17 -5.80 3.33 -11.06
CA ARG A 17 -4.44 3.27 -11.63
C ARG A 17 -3.34 3.34 -10.57
N GLN A 18 -3.70 3.14 -9.30
CA GLN A 18 -2.79 3.24 -8.17
C GLN A 18 -2.63 1.91 -7.44
N ASN A 19 -1.43 1.66 -6.96
CA ASN A 19 -1.07 0.46 -6.20
C ASN A 19 -0.32 0.89 -4.94
N LEU A 20 -0.90 0.60 -3.78
CA LEU A 20 -0.22 0.74 -2.50
C LEU A 20 0.46 -0.58 -2.17
N TYR A 21 1.79 -0.57 -2.14
CA TYR A 21 2.57 -1.71 -1.70
C TYR A 21 2.91 -1.57 -0.22
N ALA A 22 2.70 -2.66 0.52
CA ALA A 22 2.88 -2.67 1.96
C ALA A 22 3.42 -4.02 2.44
N GLU A 23 4.24 -3.99 3.49
CA GLU A 23 4.70 -5.19 4.19
C GLU A 23 3.65 -5.62 5.21
N VAL A 24 3.32 -6.90 5.28
CA VAL A 24 2.44 -7.45 6.31
C VAL A 24 3.17 -7.46 7.65
N ILE A 25 2.64 -6.74 8.64
CA ILE A 25 3.10 -6.81 10.03
C ILE A 25 2.40 -7.98 10.72
N GLU A 26 1.06 -8.02 10.66
CA GLU A 26 0.26 -9.01 11.37
C GLU A 26 -1.12 -9.19 10.72
N ILE A 27 -1.70 -10.37 10.85
CA ILE A 27 -3.08 -10.64 10.43
C ILE A 27 -3.96 -10.82 11.66
N VAL A 28 -4.98 -9.95 11.78
CA VAL A 28 -5.98 -10.03 12.85
C VAL A 28 -7.14 -10.92 12.37
N VAL A 29 -6.93 -12.23 12.50
CA VAL A 29 -7.84 -13.27 11.97
C VAL A 29 -9.28 -13.10 12.45
N SER A 30 -9.48 -12.75 13.72
CA SER A 30 -10.82 -12.60 14.33
C SER A 30 -11.66 -11.49 13.70
N ARG A 31 -11.04 -10.56 12.97
CA ARG A 31 -11.71 -9.40 12.34
C ARG A 31 -11.56 -9.37 10.82
N GLN A 32 -10.89 -10.36 10.23
CA GLN A 32 -10.51 -10.35 8.81
C GLN A 32 -9.77 -9.05 8.41
N LEU A 33 -8.85 -8.60 9.28
CA LEU A 33 -8.03 -7.41 9.03
C LEU A 33 -6.55 -7.80 8.87
N CYS A 34 -5.83 -7.00 8.10
CA CYS A 34 -4.40 -7.06 7.92
C CYS A 34 -3.78 -5.75 8.41
N TRP A 35 -2.83 -5.85 9.34
CA TRP A 35 -1.97 -4.74 9.74
C TRP A 35 -0.76 -4.75 8.82
N VAL A 36 -0.59 -3.67 8.06
CA VAL A 36 0.47 -3.53 7.06
C VAL A 36 1.24 -2.23 7.25
N ARG A 37 2.53 -2.26 6.92
CA ARG A 37 3.39 -1.08 6.82
C ARG A 37 3.45 -0.59 5.37
N PRO A 38 2.95 0.61 5.05
CA PRO A 38 3.12 1.20 3.73
C PRO A 38 4.60 1.33 3.35
N LEU A 39 4.95 0.87 2.15
CA LEU A 39 6.30 1.00 1.60
C LEU A 39 6.34 2.07 0.52
N LEU A 40 5.42 1.98 -0.44
CA LEU A 40 5.35 2.92 -1.56
C LEU A 40 3.96 2.95 -2.19
N LEU A 41 3.65 4.08 -2.82
CA LEU A 41 2.46 4.26 -3.65
C LEU A 41 2.91 4.49 -5.09
N VAL A 42 2.40 3.66 -6.00
CA VAL A 42 2.66 3.80 -7.44
C VAL A 42 1.42 4.35 -8.12
N ASN A 43 1.61 5.33 -8.99
CA ASN A 43 0.56 5.84 -9.86
C ASN A 43 0.96 5.66 -11.34
N SER A 44 0.18 4.84 -12.05
CA SER A 44 0.43 4.45 -13.44
C SER A 44 -0.44 5.22 -14.45
N THR A 45 -0.85 6.46 -14.14
CA THR A 45 -1.62 7.30 -15.08
C THR A 45 -0.80 7.87 -16.24
N GLN A 46 0.53 7.87 -16.14
CA GLN A 46 1.46 8.39 -17.14
C GLN A 46 2.25 7.25 -17.80
N GLU A 47 2.95 7.55 -18.90
CA GLU A 47 3.82 6.57 -19.58
C GLU A 47 4.92 6.02 -18.66
N LEU A 48 5.40 6.85 -17.72
CA LEU A 48 6.29 6.43 -16.64
C LEU A 48 5.53 6.46 -15.31
N PRO A 49 5.54 5.36 -14.54
CA PRO A 49 4.86 5.31 -13.26
C PRO A 49 5.53 6.25 -12.25
N LEU A 50 4.71 7.04 -11.56
CA LEU A 50 5.18 7.88 -10.45
C LEU A 50 5.25 7.02 -9.19
N VAL A 51 6.46 6.88 -8.62
CA VAL A 51 6.70 6.14 -7.37
C VAL A 51 6.88 7.12 -6.23
N MET A 52 6.08 6.95 -5.17
CA MET A 52 6.12 7.74 -3.96
C MET A 52 6.58 6.87 -2.78
N ASP A 53 7.58 7.35 -2.05
CA ASP A 53 8.09 6.71 -0.84
C ASP A 53 7.11 6.94 0.32
N LEU A 54 6.65 5.85 0.93
CA LEU A 54 5.71 5.87 2.06
C LEU A 54 6.30 5.28 3.35
N GLN A 55 7.60 4.96 3.40
CA GLN A 55 8.20 4.31 4.58
C GLN A 55 8.07 5.11 5.88
N ASN A 56 7.81 6.41 5.80
CA ASN A 56 7.66 7.33 6.93
C ASN A 56 6.20 7.72 7.25
N VAL A 57 5.20 7.05 6.66
CA VAL A 57 3.80 7.24 7.04
C VAL A 57 3.35 6.25 8.12
N SER A 58 2.15 6.44 8.66
CA SER A 58 1.58 5.52 9.64
C SER A 58 1.24 4.16 9.02
N ASP A 59 1.40 3.11 9.82
CA ASP A 59 0.92 1.79 9.45
C ASP A 59 -0.62 1.77 9.26
N LEU A 60 -1.12 0.83 8.46
CA LEU A 60 -2.53 0.71 8.09
C LEU A 60 -3.12 -0.60 8.61
N LEU A 61 -4.32 -0.53 9.18
CA LEU A 61 -5.13 -1.71 9.50
C LEU A 61 -6.34 -1.76 8.56
N TRP A 62 -6.40 -2.76 7.67
CA TRP A 62 -7.38 -2.78 6.57
C TRP A 62 -7.97 -4.17 6.28
N PRO A 63 -9.15 -4.30 5.65
CA PRO A 63 -9.73 -5.60 5.30
C PRO A 63 -8.78 -6.50 4.50
N LEU A 64 -8.60 -7.72 4.99
CA LEU A 64 -7.68 -8.73 4.46
C LEU A 64 -8.01 -9.12 3.01
N ASP A 65 -9.28 -9.09 2.64
CA ASP A 65 -9.77 -9.52 1.34
C ASP A 65 -9.45 -8.56 0.21
N LEU A 66 -9.17 -7.29 0.52
CA LEU A 66 -8.81 -6.27 -0.45
C LEU A 66 -7.35 -6.33 -0.90
N PHE A 67 -6.51 -7.05 -0.14
CA PHE A 67 -5.12 -7.23 -0.52
C PHE A 67 -4.95 -8.42 -1.47
N ARG A 68 -4.01 -8.27 -2.39
CA ARG A 68 -3.42 -9.35 -3.19
C ARG A 68 -1.93 -9.50 -2.85
N PRO A 69 -1.32 -10.68 -3.09
CA PRO A 69 0.14 -10.77 -3.07
C PRO A 69 0.74 -9.83 -4.13
N ALA A 70 1.81 -9.13 -3.78
CA ALA A 70 2.60 -8.37 -4.73
C ALA A 70 3.54 -9.31 -5.50
N LEU A 71 3.82 -9.00 -6.76
CA LEU A 71 4.77 -9.77 -7.56
C LEU A 71 6.20 -9.28 -7.29
N ASP A 72 7.16 -10.19 -7.17
CA ASP A 72 8.56 -9.80 -6.92
C ASP A 72 9.10 -8.88 -8.03
N THR A 73 8.66 -9.11 -9.27
CA THR A 73 9.07 -8.34 -10.46
C THR A 73 8.57 -6.91 -10.48
N GLU A 74 7.40 -6.61 -9.89
CA GLU A 74 6.88 -5.24 -9.82
C GLU A 74 7.51 -4.50 -8.62
N VAL A 75 7.59 -5.15 -7.45
CA VAL A 75 8.05 -4.51 -6.22
C VAL A 75 9.52 -4.14 -6.27
N ILE A 76 10.40 -5.05 -6.72
CA ILE A 76 11.84 -4.79 -6.79
C ILE A 76 12.13 -3.65 -7.77
N ALA A 77 11.43 -3.60 -8.90
CA ALA A 77 11.60 -2.56 -9.90
C ALA A 77 11.22 -1.17 -9.36
N PHE A 78 10.16 -1.06 -8.56
CA PHE A 78 9.76 0.21 -7.95
C PHE A 78 10.63 0.60 -6.75
N LEU A 79 10.99 -0.36 -5.89
CA LEU A 79 11.91 -0.10 -4.77
C LEU A 79 13.27 0.39 -5.26
N GLY A 80 13.78 -0.16 -6.36
CA GLY A 80 15.04 0.29 -6.97
C GLY A 80 15.05 1.78 -7.34
N GLN A 81 13.89 2.37 -7.66
CA GLN A 81 13.77 3.79 -8.01
C GLN A 81 13.88 4.72 -6.78
N LEU A 82 13.73 4.18 -5.57
CA LEU A 82 13.84 4.95 -4.32
C LEU A 82 15.30 5.09 -3.84
N PHE A 83 16.23 4.32 -4.41
CA PHE A 83 17.67 4.41 -4.11
C PHE A 83 18.41 5.22 -5.19
N PRO A 84 19.33 6.16 -4.86
CA PRO A 84 19.83 6.57 -3.56
C PRO A 84 19.27 7.95 -3.17
N LYS A 85 18.07 8.00 -2.55
CA LYS A 85 17.61 9.26 -1.94
C LYS A 85 18.44 9.51 -0.68
N GLU A 86 19.18 10.62 -0.66
CA GLU A 86 19.69 11.20 0.58
C GLU A 86 18.55 11.21 1.61
N LEU A 87 18.81 10.67 2.81
CA LEU A 87 17.84 10.54 3.89
C LEU A 87 17.21 11.90 4.17
N LYS A 88 16.05 12.18 3.59
CA LYS A 88 15.23 13.34 3.94
C LYS A 88 14.56 12.99 5.26
N PHE A 89 15.15 13.46 6.35
CA PHE A 89 14.63 13.29 7.71
C PHE A 89 13.37 14.13 7.98
N GLU A 90 13.01 15.04 7.07
CA GLU A 90 11.79 15.81 7.17
C GLU A 90 10.58 14.94 6.78
N PRO A 91 9.49 14.96 7.56
CA PRO A 91 8.27 14.27 7.19
C PRO A 91 7.80 14.78 5.83
N ASP A 92 7.77 13.90 4.83
CA ASP A 92 7.24 14.21 3.51
C ASP A 92 5.72 14.42 3.64
N LEU A 93 5.34 15.67 3.92
CA LEU A 93 3.95 16.12 4.01
C LEU A 93 3.18 15.75 2.74
N GLY A 94 3.84 15.75 1.58
CA GLY A 94 3.26 15.33 0.31
C GLY A 94 2.92 13.84 0.30
N ALA A 95 3.84 12.99 0.78
CA ALA A 95 3.63 11.56 0.92
C ALA A 95 2.46 11.23 1.85
N LYS A 96 2.40 11.89 3.02
CA LYS A 96 1.30 11.72 3.97
C LYS A 96 -0.03 12.16 3.38
N GLN A 97 -0.08 13.29 2.69
CA GLN A 97 -1.31 13.78 2.06
C GLN A 97 -1.80 12.82 0.96
N GLN A 98 -0.91 12.37 0.08
CA GLN A 98 -1.27 11.44 -0.99
C GLN A 98 -1.71 10.08 -0.46
N PHE A 99 -1.03 9.54 0.55
CA PHE A 99 -1.45 8.30 1.21
C PHE A 99 -2.87 8.43 1.80
N ASN A 100 -3.15 9.50 2.55
CA ASN A 100 -4.49 9.72 3.10
C ASN A 100 -5.55 9.88 2.00
N LEU A 101 -5.26 10.62 0.93
CA LEU A 101 -6.18 10.78 -0.19
C LEU A 101 -6.51 9.43 -0.85
N PHE A 102 -5.49 8.60 -1.10
CA PHE A 102 -5.67 7.25 -1.63
C PHE A 102 -6.58 6.41 -0.73
N ILE A 103 -6.30 6.35 0.57
CA ILE A 103 -7.10 5.56 1.53
C ILE A 103 -8.55 6.07 1.59
N HIS A 104 -8.76 7.39 1.60
CA HIS A 104 -10.10 7.96 1.59
C HIS A 104 -10.88 7.58 0.33
N GLN A 105 -10.26 7.68 -0.85
CA GLN A 105 -10.92 7.34 -2.11
C GLN A 105 -11.26 5.85 -2.20
N LEU A 106 -10.31 4.99 -1.81
CA LEU A 106 -10.54 3.55 -1.75
C LEU A 106 -11.68 3.20 -0.79
N TRP A 107 -11.72 3.81 0.40
CA TRP A 107 -12.77 3.56 1.38
C TRP A 107 -14.16 3.96 0.87
N GLN A 108 -14.27 5.14 0.25
CA GLN A 108 -15.53 5.61 -0.32
C GLN A 108 -16.03 4.65 -1.42
N ALA A 109 -15.13 4.20 -2.31
CA ALA A 109 -15.49 3.25 -3.35
C ALA A 109 -15.90 1.88 -2.79
N TYR A 110 -15.22 1.42 -1.75
CA TYR A 110 -15.56 0.17 -1.07
C TYR A 110 -16.96 0.23 -0.45
N GLN A 111 -17.31 1.33 0.24
CA GLN A 111 -18.64 1.51 0.82
C GLN A 111 -19.74 1.53 -0.24
N GLN A 112 -19.54 2.25 -1.35
CA GLN A 112 -20.51 2.31 -2.46
C GLN A 112 -20.71 0.96 -3.16
N GLY A 113 -19.67 0.12 -3.24
CA GLY A 113 -19.76 -1.22 -3.82
C GLY A 113 -20.41 -2.27 -2.92
N GLN A 114 -20.68 -1.97 -1.63
CA GLN A 114 -21.35 -2.89 -0.70
C GLN A 114 -22.88 -2.68 -0.66
N GLU A 115 -23.42 -1.66 -1.34
CA GLU A 115 -24.86 -1.30 -1.32
C GLU A 115 -25.68 -1.89 -2.49
N THR A 116 -25.10 -2.77 -3.32
CA THR A 116 -25.78 -3.51 -4.41
C THR A 116 -25.78 -5.00 -4.17
#